data_AF-A0A1R2BB07-F1
#
_entry.id   AF-A0A1R2BB07-F1
#
_cell.length_a   1.000
_cell.length_b   1.000
_cell.length_c   1.000
_cell.angle_alpha   90.00
_cell.angle_beta   90.00
_cell.angle_gamma   90.00
#
_symmetry.space_group_name_H-M   'P 1'
#
loop_
_entity.id
_entity.type
_entity.pdbx_description
1 polymer ?
#
loop_
_entity_poly.entity_id
_entity_poly.type
_entity_poly.pdbx_seq_one_letter_code
_entity_poly.pdbx_strand_id
1 'polypeptide(L)'
;MSCPKLDRKIKNVLWPSGIENMYTETSKKNLHKLSDTLSSHPQSPKISLKMISDLQDQIRQKELQYLEVNKSKQRLDIEVNELKSHIVEKDTIIERLTVENSNLKSQLQNSEGNLSEYWKREVLRKSEGIKKIQDQMRHQERENKSKIDTKLKKIIQIYEEEKKNNTQKIENYERQNQNLFEKVKQLEQENSNLKNENSSQIQAGFEKQLQQLEQMQASLLHDNTNLKQELEIIRRGNNLHDLAVLSSDIHKISRQVHHLLTILKYLKQGKDISLSLLLEIDENRITNSSRQLLQDINQLKKELNEIKEIVSDYHAEIVGGNICISQ
;
A
#
# COMPACT_ATOMS: atom_id res chain seq x y z
N MET A 1 39.68 9.38 55.86
CA MET A 1 40.16 10.43 56.80
C MET A 1 41.22 9.83 57.72
N SER A 2 42.03 10.66 58.37
CA SER A 2 42.99 10.30 59.43
C SER A 2 44.28 9.58 58.99
N CYS A 3 45.28 10.35 58.55
CA CYS A 3 46.69 10.02 58.79
C CYS A 3 47.14 10.68 60.11
N PRO A 4 47.88 9.98 60.99
CA PRO A 4 48.41 10.59 62.21
C PRO A 4 49.66 11.44 61.93
N LYS A 5 49.89 12.43 62.81
CA LYS A 5 51.03 13.33 62.79
C LYS A 5 52.30 12.62 63.27
N LEU A 6 53.46 13.02 62.78
CA LEU A 6 54.76 12.53 63.23
C LEU A 6 55.61 13.72 63.71
N ASP A 7 55.71 13.87 65.02
CA ASP A 7 56.47 14.94 65.67
C ASP A 7 57.98 14.78 65.41
N ARG A 8 58.64 15.87 65.01
CA ARG A 8 60.10 15.98 65.02
C ARG A 8 60.56 16.96 66.10
N LYS A 9 60.99 16.42 67.24
CA LYS A 9 61.92 17.09 68.16
C LYS A 9 63.29 16.45 68.02
N ILE A 10 64.22 17.11 67.32
CA ILE A 10 65.65 16.81 67.40
C ILE A 10 66.29 17.94 68.19
N LYS A 11 67.03 17.58 69.25
CA LYS A 11 67.75 18.54 70.09
C LYS A 11 68.99 19.02 69.34
N ASN A 12 69.20 20.33 69.27
CA ASN A 12 70.51 20.89 69.00
C ASN A 12 71.46 20.49 70.14
N VAL A 13 72.63 19.96 69.80
CA VAL A 13 73.76 19.84 70.73
C VAL A 13 74.92 20.59 70.09
N LEU A 14 75.23 21.77 70.63
CA LEU A 14 76.45 22.51 70.31
C LEU A 14 77.67 21.67 70.68
N TRP A 15 78.67 21.65 69.80
CA TRP A 15 80.06 21.43 70.19
C TRP A 15 80.77 22.78 70.22
N PRO A 16 81.49 23.13 71.30
CA PRO A 16 82.20 24.40 71.38
C PRO A 16 83.56 24.33 70.69
N SER A 17 83.74 25.11 69.64
CA SER A 17 85.04 25.40 69.02
C SER A 17 85.80 26.44 69.84
N GLY A 18 86.71 25.98 70.71
CA GLY A 18 87.60 26.84 71.48
C GLY A 18 88.94 27.06 70.79
N ILE A 19 89.05 28.14 70.01
CA ILE A 19 90.34 28.71 69.58
C ILE A 19 90.30 30.19 69.93
N GLU A 20 90.92 30.57 71.05
CA GLU A 20 91.25 31.96 71.33
C GLU A 20 92.72 32.22 71.00
N ASN A 21 92.93 33.13 70.06
CA ASN A 21 94.20 33.78 69.76
C ASN A 21 93.94 35.28 69.80
N MET A 22 94.52 35.99 70.77
CA MET A 22 94.84 37.43 70.67
C MET A 22 96.25 37.61 71.24
N TYR A 23 97.22 38.11 70.47
CA TYR A 23 97.58 39.54 70.34
C TYR A 23 97.86 40.18 71.73
N THR A 24 99.00 40.82 72.03
CA THR A 24 100.13 41.33 71.21
C THR A 24 101.31 41.74 72.12
N GLU A 25 102.55 41.79 71.59
CA GLU A 25 103.64 42.80 71.83
C GLU A 25 103.98 43.35 73.26
N THR A 26 105.21 43.71 73.67
CA THR A 26 106.47 44.09 72.96
C THR A 26 107.71 44.03 73.90
N SER A 27 108.91 44.17 73.31
CA SER A 27 110.11 44.87 73.85
C SER A 27 111.05 44.27 74.92
N LYS A 28 112.22 43.86 74.41
CA LYS A 28 113.58 44.36 74.72
C LYS A 28 114.15 44.28 76.17
N LYS A 29 115.23 43.49 76.25
CA LYS A 29 116.55 43.78 76.88
C LYS A 29 116.59 44.45 78.26
N ASN A 30 117.22 43.76 79.24
CA ASN A 30 118.54 44.19 79.71
C ASN A 30 119.34 43.08 80.43
N LEU A 31 120.64 43.32 80.56
CA LEU A 31 121.68 42.40 81.07
C LEU A 31 122.34 42.99 82.33
N HIS A 32 123.09 42.17 83.09
CA HIS A 32 123.89 42.50 84.30
C HIS A 32 123.08 42.66 85.62
N LYS A 33 123.60 42.27 86.79
CA LYS A 33 124.93 41.71 87.21
C LYS A 33 124.79 40.96 88.56
N LEU A 34 125.75 40.07 88.88
CA LEU A 34 126.40 39.75 90.20
C LEU A 34 125.60 39.98 91.52
N SER A 35 125.72 39.21 92.63
CA SER A 35 126.71 38.22 93.12
C SER A 35 126.27 37.70 94.51
N ASP A 36 126.87 36.72 95.21
CA ASP A 36 127.62 35.47 94.91
C ASP A 36 128.03 34.83 96.26
N THR A 37 127.86 33.51 96.49
CA THR A 37 128.50 32.83 97.66
C THR A 37 128.92 31.36 97.47
N LEU A 38 130.25 31.17 97.49
CA LEU A 38 131.04 30.20 98.28
C LEU A 38 131.04 28.68 98.02
N SER A 39 132.28 28.16 98.07
CA SER A 39 132.71 26.79 98.45
C SER A 39 132.54 25.66 97.42
N SER A 40 133.54 24.84 97.07
CA SER A 40 134.97 24.82 97.42
C SER A 40 135.80 24.11 96.34
N HIS A 41 137.09 24.44 96.23
CA HIS A 41 138.10 23.71 95.44
C HIS A 41 138.47 22.37 96.14
N PRO A 42 139.16 21.38 95.50
CA PRO A 42 140.30 21.63 94.62
C PRO A 42 140.61 20.63 93.46
N GLN A 43 141.72 20.94 92.80
CA GLN A 43 142.61 20.10 91.97
C GLN A 43 142.33 19.94 90.46
N SER A 44 143.36 20.31 89.70
CA SER A 44 143.47 20.29 88.25
C SER A 44 143.75 18.88 87.70
N PRO A 45 143.40 18.59 86.42
CA PRO A 45 143.02 17.24 86.05
C PRO A 45 144.05 16.51 85.17
N LYS A 46 143.96 15.18 85.15
CA LYS A 46 144.44 14.35 84.04
C LYS A 46 143.28 14.01 83.09
N ILE A 47 142.68 15.03 82.49
CA ILE A 47 141.83 14.82 81.31
C ILE A 47 142.75 14.34 80.18
N SER A 48 142.54 13.13 79.69
CA SER A 48 143.27 12.66 78.51
C SER A 48 142.75 13.40 77.27
N LEU A 49 143.64 13.68 76.30
CA LEU A 49 143.26 14.25 75.01
C LEU A 49 142.14 13.46 74.32
N LYS A 50 142.10 12.14 74.56
CA LYS A 50 141.05 11.25 74.07
C LYS A 50 139.66 11.60 74.62
N MET A 51 139.53 11.89 75.92
CA MET A 51 138.24 12.26 76.53
C MET A 51 137.70 13.61 76.02
N ILE A 52 138.57 14.56 75.66
CA ILE A 52 138.15 15.81 75.00
C ILE A 52 137.68 15.52 73.57
N SER A 53 138.40 14.68 72.82
CA SER A 53 137.99 14.26 71.47
C SER A 53 136.65 13.53 71.49
N ASP A 54 136.46 12.57 72.40
CA ASP A 54 135.23 11.79 72.55
C ASP A 54 134.03 12.71 72.88
N LEU A 55 134.22 13.75 73.71
CA LEU A 55 133.20 14.76 73.99
C LEU A 55 132.93 15.68 72.79
N GLN A 56 133.95 16.08 72.02
CA GLN A 56 133.78 16.87 70.80
C GLN A 56 133.05 16.08 69.70
N ASP A 57 133.34 14.79 69.56
CA ASP A 57 132.67 13.91 68.61
C ASP A 57 131.22 13.62 69.05
N GLN A 58 130.94 13.48 70.35
CA GLN A 58 129.57 13.42 70.88
C GLN A 58 128.79 14.72 70.63
N ILE A 59 129.41 15.90 70.81
CA ILE A 59 128.79 17.19 70.47
C ILE A 59 128.48 17.24 68.98
N ARG A 60 129.45 16.92 68.10
CA ARG A 60 129.24 16.91 66.65
C ARG A 60 128.15 15.92 66.23
N GLN A 61 128.08 14.75 66.88
CA GLN A 61 127.02 13.77 66.63
C GLN A 61 125.64 14.26 67.11
N LYS A 62 125.57 15.00 68.22
CA LYS A 62 124.33 15.64 68.71
C LYS A 62 123.89 16.80 67.83
N GLU A 63 124.82 17.59 67.29
CA GLU A 63 124.54 18.65 66.32
C GLU A 63 123.99 18.06 65.01
N LEU A 64 124.58 16.97 64.51
CA LEU A 64 124.08 16.24 63.35
C LEU A 64 122.67 15.66 63.59
N GLN A 65 122.45 15.01 64.74
CA GLN A 65 121.10 14.54 65.15
C GLN A 65 120.10 15.69 65.22
N TYR A 66 120.48 16.85 65.78
CA TYR A 66 119.61 18.02 65.86
C TYR A 66 119.27 18.58 64.47
N LEU A 67 120.25 18.68 63.56
CA LEU A 67 120.04 19.09 62.17
C LEU A 67 119.14 18.12 61.40
N GLU A 68 119.28 16.81 61.62
CA GLU A 68 118.45 15.79 60.99
C GLU A 68 117.00 15.83 61.51
N VAL A 69 116.81 15.94 62.84
CA VAL A 69 115.49 16.15 63.45
C VAL A 69 114.85 17.45 62.95
N ASN A 70 115.61 18.53 62.82
CA ASN A 70 115.08 19.80 62.32
C ASN A 70 114.69 19.75 60.83
N LYS A 71 115.46 19.04 59.99
CA LYS A 71 115.08 18.75 58.59
C LYS A 71 113.83 17.88 58.51
N SER A 72 113.71 16.86 59.37
CA SER A 72 112.52 16.00 59.44
C SER A 72 111.29 16.81 59.86
N LYS A 73 111.42 17.66 60.90
CA LYS A 73 110.38 18.59 61.34
C LYS A 73 109.93 19.52 60.21
N GLN A 74 110.86 20.13 59.47
CA GLN A 74 110.52 21.01 58.34
C GLN A 74 109.73 20.28 57.24
N ARG A 75 110.04 19.01 56.95
CA ARG A 75 109.25 18.20 56.00
C ARG A 75 107.84 17.93 56.53
N LEU A 76 107.71 17.55 57.80
CA LEU A 76 106.41 17.33 58.44
C LEU A 76 105.58 18.62 58.52
N ASP A 77 106.20 19.77 58.80
CA ASP A 77 105.53 21.07 58.81
C ASP A 77 105.01 21.45 57.39
N ILE A 78 105.73 21.09 56.32
CA ILE A 78 105.26 21.24 54.93
C ILE A 78 104.08 20.30 54.65
N GLU A 79 104.22 19.01 54.93
CA GLU A 79 103.19 17.99 54.72
C GLU A 79 101.89 18.32 55.48
N VAL A 80 102.00 18.77 56.73
CA VAL A 80 100.87 19.23 57.54
C VAL A 80 100.17 20.45 56.92
N ASN A 81 100.91 21.37 56.31
CA ASN A 81 100.32 22.53 55.62
C ASN A 81 99.66 22.14 54.30
N GLU A 82 100.26 21.23 53.52
CA GLU A 82 99.67 20.68 52.30
C GLU A 82 98.37 19.90 52.57
N LEU A 83 98.37 19.08 53.63
CA LEU A 83 97.19 18.34 54.09
C LEU A 83 96.09 19.28 54.61
N LYS A 84 96.44 20.33 55.37
CA LYS A 84 95.47 21.37 55.78
C LYS A 84 94.86 22.07 54.57
N SER A 85 95.66 22.41 53.57
CA SER A 85 95.16 23.02 52.33
C SER A 85 94.21 22.08 51.58
N HIS A 86 94.53 20.79 51.52
CA HIS A 86 93.65 19.78 50.93
C HIS A 86 92.34 19.62 51.70
N ILE A 87 92.37 19.63 53.03
CA ILE A 87 91.15 19.57 53.88
C ILE A 87 90.26 20.77 53.57
N VAL A 88 90.80 21.99 53.59
CA VAL A 88 90.04 23.21 53.27
C VAL A 88 89.45 23.14 51.86
N GLU A 89 90.21 22.68 50.86
CA GLU A 89 89.68 22.51 49.51
C GLU A 89 88.51 21.49 49.48
N LYS A 90 88.66 20.33 50.14
CA LYS A 90 87.57 19.34 50.23
C LYS A 90 86.35 19.87 50.97
N ASP A 91 86.52 20.63 52.04
CA ASP A 91 85.42 21.25 52.78
C ASP A 91 84.64 22.24 51.89
N THR A 92 85.32 23.08 51.09
CA THR A 92 84.62 23.98 50.14
C THR A 92 83.88 23.23 49.03
N ILE A 93 84.38 22.05 48.61
CA ILE A 93 83.69 21.18 47.64
C ILE A 93 82.46 20.54 48.29
N ILE A 94 82.58 20.04 49.53
CA ILE A 94 81.47 19.47 50.30
C ILE A 94 80.38 20.50 50.54
N GLU A 95 80.72 21.73 50.92
CA GLU A 95 79.77 22.82 51.12
C GLU A 95 79.02 23.14 49.82
N ARG A 96 79.74 23.30 48.70
CA ARG A 96 79.14 23.55 47.38
C ARG A 96 78.18 22.44 46.96
N LEU A 97 78.58 21.18 47.08
CA LEU A 97 77.74 20.01 46.74
C LEU A 97 76.54 19.86 47.69
N THR A 98 76.67 20.28 48.95
CA THR A 98 75.56 20.28 49.92
C THR A 98 74.52 21.35 49.56
N VAL A 99 74.96 22.55 49.20
CA VAL A 99 74.09 23.62 48.68
C VAL A 99 73.40 23.18 47.40
N GLU A 100 74.13 22.61 46.43
CA GLU A 100 73.57 22.11 45.17
C GLU A 100 72.51 21.01 45.39
N ASN A 101 72.80 20.00 46.22
CA ASN A 101 71.81 18.98 46.59
C ASN A 101 70.56 19.57 47.25
N SER A 102 70.71 20.57 48.13
CA SER A 102 69.57 21.22 48.78
C SER A 102 68.69 21.98 47.78
N ASN A 103 69.31 22.64 46.80
CA ASN A 103 68.62 23.35 45.72
C ASN A 103 67.88 22.38 44.78
N LEU A 104 68.55 21.32 44.33
CA LEU A 104 67.95 20.30 43.45
C LEU A 104 66.77 19.60 44.14
N LYS A 105 66.91 19.27 45.44
CA LYS A 105 65.83 18.69 46.23
C LYS A 105 64.62 19.62 46.38
N SER A 106 64.86 20.92 46.58
CA SER A 106 63.81 21.93 46.62
C SER A 106 63.10 22.06 45.26
N GLN A 107 63.84 22.10 44.15
CA GLN A 107 63.29 22.13 42.80
C GLN A 107 62.43 20.89 42.50
N LEU A 108 62.92 19.68 42.82
CA LEU A 108 62.18 18.44 42.67
C LEU A 108 60.84 18.48 43.43
N GLN A 109 60.88 18.79 44.73
CA GLN A 109 59.70 18.84 45.59
C GLN A 109 58.66 19.86 45.09
N ASN A 110 59.10 21.02 44.61
CA ASN A 110 58.22 22.02 44.02
C ASN A 110 57.61 21.54 42.69
N SER A 111 58.39 20.88 41.83
CA SER A 111 57.91 20.32 40.56
C SER A 111 56.87 19.21 40.75
N GLU A 112 57.11 18.28 41.70
CA GLU A 112 56.21 17.17 42.01
C GLU A 112 54.89 17.66 42.62
N GLY A 113 54.96 18.66 43.50
CA GLY A 113 53.79 19.34 44.06
C GLY A 113 52.93 19.98 42.97
N ASN A 114 53.55 20.81 42.13
CA ASN A 114 52.87 21.48 41.02
C ASN A 114 52.25 20.50 40.01
N LEU A 115 52.95 19.41 39.67
CA LEU A 115 52.45 18.38 38.77
C LEU A 115 51.27 17.62 39.40
N SER A 116 51.35 17.30 40.70
CA SER A 116 50.24 16.67 41.45
C SER A 116 48.98 17.56 41.46
N GLU A 117 49.13 18.86 41.69
CA GLU A 117 48.01 19.80 41.67
C GLU A 117 47.43 20.03 40.27
N TYR A 118 48.26 20.02 39.24
CA TYR A 118 47.80 20.08 37.85
C TYR A 118 46.91 18.87 37.53
N TRP A 119 47.38 17.66 37.82
CA TRP A 119 46.59 16.44 37.57
C TRP A 119 45.32 16.38 38.40
N LYS A 120 45.34 16.80 39.67
CA LYS A 120 44.11 16.92 40.49
C LYS A 120 43.09 17.86 39.86
N ARG A 121 43.51 19.05 39.39
CA ARG A 121 42.64 20.01 38.69
C ARG A 121 42.09 19.46 37.38
N GLU A 122 42.90 18.77 36.60
CA GLU A 122 42.49 18.22 35.31
C GLU A 122 41.53 17.01 35.48
N VAL A 123 41.75 16.16 36.48
CA VAL A 123 40.81 15.09 36.85
C VAL A 123 39.47 15.68 37.32
N LEU A 124 39.48 16.72 38.17
CA LEU A 124 38.26 17.42 38.58
C LEU A 124 37.50 17.98 37.37
N ARG A 125 38.17 18.77 36.51
CA ARG A 125 37.60 19.32 35.27
C ARG A 125 36.97 18.24 34.39
N LYS A 126 37.66 17.11 34.18
CA LYS A 126 37.14 15.99 33.39
C LYS A 126 35.94 15.31 34.06
N SER A 127 35.96 15.12 35.38
CA SER A 127 34.83 14.54 36.12
C SER A 127 33.58 15.43 36.08
N GLU A 128 33.75 16.76 36.13
CA GLU A 128 32.65 17.73 35.94
C GLU A 128 32.10 17.69 34.51
N GLY A 129 32.99 17.56 33.51
CA GLY A 129 32.60 17.36 32.11
C GLY A 129 31.77 16.09 31.90
N ILE A 130 32.23 14.96 32.45
CA ILE A 130 31.50 13.68 32.45
C ILE A 130 30.13 13.84 33.12
N LYS A 131 30.07 14.50 34.29
CA LYS A 131 28.81 14.74 35.00
C LYS A 131 27.82 15.56 34.16
N LYS A 132 28.28 16.65 33.53
CA LYS A 132 27.45 17.46 32.63
C LYS A 132 26.90 16.65 31.45
N ILE A 133 27.72 15.79 30.84
CA ILE A 133 27.28 14.90 29.75
C ILE A 133 26.26 13.88 30.27
N GLN A 134 26.48 13.27 31.44
CA GLN A 134 25.52 12.32 32.04
C GLN A 134 24.17 12.98 32.35
N ASP A 135 24.17 14.21 32.88
CA ASP A 135 22.94 14.95 33.16
C ASP A 135 22.22 15.37 31.85
N GLN A 136 22.96 15.72 30.79
CA GLN A 136 22.40 15.95 29.45
C GLN A 136 21.78 14.68 28.84
N MET A 137 22.46 13.52 28.90
CA MET A 137 21.90 12.26 28.42
C MET A 137 20.60 11.91 29.16
N ARG A 138 20.60 11.98 30.50
CA ARG A 138 19.40 11.73 31.33
C ARG A 138 18.25 12.69 31.01
N HIS A 139 18.55 13.94 30.65
CA HIS A 139 17.53 14.90 30.23
C HIS A 139 16.95 14.52 28.86
N GLN A 140 17.81 14.21 27.88
CA GLN A 140 17.38 13.76 26.54
C GLN A 140 16.59 12.45 26.58
N GLU A 141 16.97 11.48 27.42
CA GLU A 141 16.23 10.23 27.64
C GLU A 141 14.80 10.50 28.13
N ARG A 142 14.63 11.40 29.11
CA ARG A 142 13.31 11.79 29.62
C ARG A 142 12.47 12.54 28.57
N GLU A 143 13.08 13.47 27.84
CA GLU A 143 12.41 14.17 26.74
C GLU A 143 11.95 13.19 25.66
N ASN A 144 12.83 12.30 25.23
CA ASN A 144 12.55 11.32 24.18
C ASN A 144 11.45 10.36 24.63
N LYS A 145 11.51 9.86 25.87
CA LYS A 145 10.44 9.04 26.45
C LYS A 145 9.10 9.79 26.45
N SER A 146 9.07 11.05 26.91
CA SER A 146 7.85 11.87 26.90
C SER A 146 7.31 12.12 25.48
N LYS A 147 8.20 12.42 24.51
CA LYS A 147 7.86 12.60 23.09
C LYS A 147 7.35 11.31 22.43
N ILE A 148 7.87 10.16 22.84
CA ILE A 148 7.39 8.84 22.40
C ILE A 148 6.03 8.55 23.03
N ASP A 149 5.90 8.60 24.36
CA ASP A 149 4.66 8.31 25.09
C ASP A 149 3.48 9.19 24.61
N THR A 150 3.73 10.47 24.32
CA THR A 150 2.69 11.38 23.79
C THR A 150 2.31 11.06 22.34
N LYS A 151 3.25 10.68 21.47
CA LYS A 151 2.94 10.18 20.12
C LYS A 151 2.19 8.86 20.17
N LEU A 152 2.60 7.93 21.03
CA LEU A 152 1.98 6.62 21.19
C LEU A 152 0.53 6.74 21.66
N LYS A 153 0.25 7.62 22.64
CA LYS A 153 -1.12 7.96 23.05
C LYS A 153 -1.98 8.51 21.91
N LYS A 154 -1.45 9.42 21.08
CA LYS A 154 -2.18 9.95 19.91
C LYS A 154 -2.48 8.85 18.87
N ILE A 155 -1.52 7.96 18.60
CA ILE A 155 -1.71 6.84 17.66
C ILE A 155 -2.78 5.87 18.19
N ILE A 156 -2.76 5.56 19.49
CA ILE A 156 -3.79 4.72 20.14
C ILE A 156 -5.18 5.38 20.00
N GLN A 157 -5.30 6.68 20.28
CA GLN A 157 -6.58 7.40 20.13
C GLN A 157 -7.12 7.36 18.70
N ILE A 158 -6.27 7.64 17.70
CA ILE A 158 -6.66 7.57 16.28
C ILE A 158 -7.13 6.14 15.93
N TYR A 159 -6.39 5.12 16.38
CA TYR A 159 -6.75 3.72 16.11
C TYR A 159 -8.05 3.29 16.80
N GLU A 160 -8.33 3.80 18.01
CA GLU A 160 -9.60 3.58 18.71
C GLU A 160 -10.78 4.28 18.01
N GLU A 161 -10.58 5.50 17.50
CA GLU A 161 -11.56 6.22 16.69
C GLU A 161 -11.84 5.53 15.35
N GLU A 162 -10.81 5.11 14.62
CA GLU A 162 -10.94 4.34 13.38
C GLU A 162 -11.63 2.99 13.61
N LYS A 163 -11.25 2.27 14.68
CA LYS A 163 -11.90 1.03 15.08
C LYS A 163 -13.39 1.25 15.35
N LYS A 164 -13.74 2.27 16.14
CA LYS A 164 -15.14 2.62 16.44
C LYS A 164 -15.94 2.97 15.19
N ASN A 165 -15.37 3.77 14.29
CA ASN A 165 -15.98 4.13 13.01
C ASN A 165 -16.20 2.90 12.12
N ASN A 166 -15.22 2.00 12.03
CA ASN A 166 -15.34 0.78 11.25
C ASN A 166 -16.34 -0.23 11.86
N THR A 167 -16.42 -0.35 13.20
CA THR A 167 -17.49 -1.12 13.87
C THR A 167 -18.87 -0.56 13.54
N GLN A 168 -19.06 0.77 13.59
CA GLN A 168 -20.33 1.40 13.21
C GLN A 168 -20.70 1.18 11.73
N LYS A 169 -19.72 1.17 10.82
CA LYS A 169 -19.95 0.80 9.41
C LYS A 169 -20.39 -0.65 9.26
N ILE A 170 -19.76 -1.58 9.98
CA ILE A 170 -20.13 -3.00 9.97
C ILE A 170 -21.58 -3.16 10.45
N GLU A 171 -21.94 -2.60 11.61
CA GLU A 171 -23.31 -2.65 12.13
C GLU A 171 -24.33 -2.06 11.13
N ASN A 172 -23.99 -0.97 10.44
CA ASN A 172 -24.86 -0.37 9.43
C ASN A 172 -25.03 -1.28 8.20
N TYR A 173 -23.97 -1.93 7.72
CA TYR A 173 -24.05 -2.89 6.62
C TYR A 173 -24.81 -4.17 7.02
N GLU A 174 -24.66 -4.64 8.26
CA GLU A 174 -25.43 -5.77 8.79
C GLU A 174 -26.93 -5.46 8.84
N ARG A 175 -27.32 -4.27 9.33
CA ARG A 175 -28.72 -3.82 9.30
C ARG A 175 -29.24 -3.64 7.86
N GLN A 176 -28.43 -3.11 6.94
CA GLN A 176 -28.81 -3.01 5.52
C GLN A 176 -29.03 -4.40 4.90
N ASN A 177 -28.15 -5.37 5.18
CA ASN A 177 -28.29 -6.74 4.71
C ASN A 177 -29.53 -7.43 5.30
N GLN A 178 -29.85 -7.22 6.57
CA GLN A 178 -31.09 -7.71 7.19
C GLN A 178 -32.33 -7.14 6.50
N ASN A 179 -32.39 -5.81 6.31
CA ASN A 179 -33.49 -5.14 5.61
C ASN A 179 -33.64 -5.63 4.16
N LEU A 180 -32.53 -5.85 3.45
CA LEU A 180 -32.54 -6.40 2.09
C LEU A 180 -33.01 -7.85 2.06
N PHE A 181 -32.61 -8.68 3.03
CA PHE A 181 -33.05 -10.06 3.15
C PHE A 181 -34.56 -10.17 3.43
N GLU A 182 -35.09 -9.34 4.33
CA GLU A 182 -36.53 -9.23 4.57
C GLU A 182 -37.29 -8.79 3.32
N LYS A 183 -36.76 -7.79 2.58
CA LYS A 183 -37.35 -7.32 1.33
C LYS A 183 -37.34 -8.38 0.23
N VAL A 184 -36.27 -9.16 0.10
CA VAL A 184 -36.22 -10.31 -0.84
C VAL A 184 -37.29 -11.32 -0.47
N LYS A 185 -37.41 -11.69 0.81
CA LYS A 185 -38.44 -12.63 1.28
C LYS A 185 -39.87 -12.14 1.02
N GLN A 186 -40.13 -10.84 1.20
CA GLN A 186 -41.42 -10.22 0.85
C GLN A 186 -41.71 -10.34 -0.66
N LEU A 187 -40.74 -9.98 -1.51
CA LEU A 187 -40.88 -10.06 -2.98
C LEU A 187 -41.04 -11.51 -3.48
N GLU A 188 -40.37 -12.48 -2.86
CA GLU A 188 -40.56 -13.91 -3.14
C GLU A 188 -41.98 -14.37 -2.80
N GLN A 189 -42.53 -13.91 -1.66
CA GLN A 189 -43.90 -14.22 -1.24
C GLN A 189 -44.93 -13.55 -2.17
N GLU A 190 -44.75 -12.29 -2.54
CA GLU A 190 -45.60 -11.59 -3.53
C GLU A 190 -45.59 -12.29 -4.89
N ASN A 191 -44.41 -12.67 -5.39
CA ASN A 191 -44.27 -13.39 -6.66
C ASN A 191 -44.92 -14.79 -6.62
N SER A 192 -44.83 -15.49 -5.48
CA SER A 192 -45.55 -16.75 -5.24
C SER A 192 -47.07 -16.55 -5.29
N ASN A 193 -47.59 -15.53 -4.59
CA ASN A 193 -49.02 -15.19 -4.58
C ASN A 193 -49.51 -14.85 -5.99
N LEU A 194 -48.82 -13.97 -6.71
CA LEU A 194 -49.16 -13.58 -8.09
C LEU A 194 -49.15 -14.77 -9.06
N LYS A 195 -48.24 -15.74 -8.90
CA LYS A 195 -48.25 -16.97 -9.70
C LYS A 195 -49.48 -17.82 -9.41
N ASN A 196 -49.86 -17.96 -8.14
CA ASN A 196 -51.03 -18.74 -7.72
C ASN A 196 -52.35 -18.09 -8.17
N GLU A 197 -52.46 -16.76 -8.09
CA GLU A 197 -53.63 -16.01 -8.56
C GLU A 197 -53.80 -16.11 -10.09
N ASN A 198 -52.71 -15.87 -10.84
CA ASN A 198 -52.74 -15.97 -12.30
C ASN A 198 -53.06 -17.39 -12.78
N SER A 199 -52.44 -18.43 -12.21
CA SER A 199 -52.73 -19.82 -12.61
C SER A 199 -54.19 -20.19 -12.34
N SER A 200 -54.72 -19.80 -11.18
CA SER A 200 -56.10 -20.12 -10.77
C SER A 200 -57.15 -19.40 -11.62
N GLN A 201 -56.98 -18.09 -11.90
CA GLN A 201 -57.94 -17.33 -12.70
C GLN A 201 -57.91 -17.71 -14.18
N ILE A 202 -56.71 -17.87 -14.76
CA ILE A 202 -56.57 -18.19 -16.19
C ILE A 202 -57.15 -19.57 -16.49
N GLN A 203 -56.90 -20.56 -15.63
CA GLN A 203 -57.37 -21.94 -15.85
C GLN A 203 -58.91 -22.05 -15.74
N ALA A 204 -59.52 -21.42 -14.73
CA ALA A 204 -60.99 -21.38 -14.59
C ALA A 204 -61.67 -20.59 -15.73
N GLY A 205 -61.01 -19.54 -16.24
CA GLY A 205 -61.49 -18.77 -17.40
C GLY A 205 -61.52 -19.60 -18.68
N PHE A 206 -60.43 -20.33 -18.98
CA PHE A 206 -60.35 -21.19 -20.16
C PHE A 206 -61.31 -22.38 -20.11
N GLU A 207 -61.46 -23.04 -18.96
CA GLU A 207 -62.37 -24.19 -18.83
C GLU A 207 -63.84 -23.79 -19.08
N LYS A 208 -64.25 -22.61 -18.61
CA LYS A 208 -65.58 -22.06 -18.89
C LYS A 208 -65.77 -21.68 -20.37
N GLN A 209 -64.74 -21.13 -21.02
CA GLN A 209 -64.78 -20.83 -22.46
C GLN A 209 -64.85 -22.11 -23.30
N LEU A 210 -64.15 -23.18 -22.89
CA LEU A 210 -64.18 -24.48 -23.55
C LEU A 210 -65.60 -25.07 -23.53
N GLN A 211 -66.24 -25.11 -22.36
CA GLN A 211 -67.62 -25.60 -22.23
C GLN A 211 -68.63 -24.80 -23.07
N GLN A 212 -68.44 -23.48 -23.19
CA GLN A 212 -69.29 -22.64 -24.06
C GLN A 212 -69.11 -22.99 -25.55
N LEU A 213 -67.88 -23.26 -25.99
CA LEU A 213 -67.59 -23.68 -27.37
C LEU A 213 -68.16 -25.08 -27.66
N GLU A 214 -68.04 -26.03 -26.73
CA GLU A 214 -68.61 -27.38 -26.87
C GLU A 214 -70.15 -27.34 -26.98
N GLN A 215 -70.82 -26.53 -26.15
CA GLN A 215 -72.27 -26.34 -26.22
C GLN A 215 -72.69 -25.70 -27.55
N MET A 216 -71.96 -24.69 -28.02
CA MET A 216 -72.24 -24.04 -29.31
C MET A 216 -72.03 -25.02 -30.49
N GLN A 217 -70.98 -25.85 -30.44
CA GLN A 217 -70.74 -26.90 -31.43
C GLN A 217 -71.88 -27.93 -31.46
N ALA A 218 -72.38 -28.36 -30.30
CA ALA A 218 -73.50 -29.29 -30.21
C ALA A 218 -74.79 -28.71 -30.82
N SER A 219 -75.09 -27.42 -30.56
CA SER A 219 -76.23 -26.72 -31.18
C SER A 219 -76.11 -26.67 -32.70
N LEU A 220 -74.96 -26.22 -33.22
CA LEU A 220 -74.72 -26.11 -34.66
C LEU A 220 -74.77 -27.46 -35.38
N LEU A 221 -74.33 -28.54 -34.73
CA LEU A 221 -74.48 -29.90 -35.27
C LEU A 221 -75.95 -30.32 -35.35
N HIS A 222 -76.76 -30.01 -34.32
CA HIS A 222 -78.19 -30.30 -34.33
C HIS A 222 -78.92 -29.52 -35.43
N ASP A 223 -78.69 -28.21 -35.55
CA ASP A 223 -79.26 -27.37 -36.60
C ASP A 223 -78.89 -27.88 -38.00
N ASN A 224 -77.63 -28.32 -38.19
CA ASN A 224 -77.19 -28.93 -39.44
C ASN A 224 -77.92 -30.24 -39.77
N THR A 225 -78.23 -31.08 -38.76
CA THR A 225 -79.03 -32.29 -38.97
C THR A 225 -80.48 -31.97 -39.32
N ASN A 226 -81.09 -30.96 -38.70
CA ASN A 226 -82.46 -30.53 -38.99
C ASN A 226 -82.58 -30.00 -40.42
N LEU A 227 -81.69 -29.08 -40.84
CA LEU A 227 -81.64 -28.54 -42.20
C LEU A 227 -81.45 -29.62 -43.28
N LYS A 228 -80.67 -30.66 -43.00
CA LYS A 228 -80.51 -31.81 -43.90
C LYS A 228 -81.83 -32.60 -44.08
N GLN A 229 -82.58 -32.80 -43.01
CA GLN A 229 -83.88 -33.47 -43.06
C GLN A 229 -84.91 -32.62 -43.84
N GLU A 230 -84.98 -31.32 -43.58
CA GLU A 230 -85.86 -30.39 -44.32
C GLU A 230 -85.57 -30.38 -45.82
N LEU A 231 -84.29 -30.30 -46.22
CA LEU A 231 -83.88 -30.37 -47.62
C LEU A 231 -84.31 -31.69 -48.28
N GLU A 232 -84.25 -32.81 -47.57
CA GLU A 232 -84.64 -34.11 -48.11
C GLU A 232 -86.16 -34.26 -48.23
N ILE A 233 -86.95 -33.67 -47.31
CA ILE A 233 -88.40 -33.55 -47.43
C ILE A 233 -88.78 -32.73 -48.67
N ILE A 234 -88.18 -31.54 -48.86
CA ILE A 234 -88.41 -30.69 -50.04
C ILE A 234 -88.06 -31.44 -51.33
N ARG A 235 -86.94 -32.17 -51.34
CA ARG A 235 -86.48 -32.93 -52.51
C ARG A 235 -87.43 -34.08 -52.89
N ARG A 236 -88.15 -34.66 -51.93
CA ARG A 236 -89.16 -35.71 -52.16
C ARG A 236 -90.54 -35.15 -52.51
N GLY A 237 -90.87 -33.92 -52.09
CA GLY A 237 -92.15 -33.28 -52.38
C GLY A 237 -92.31 -32.77 -53.83
N ASN A 238 -91.21 -32.41 -54.50
CA ASN A 238 -91.25 -31.92 -55.88
C ASN A 238 -91.31 -33.08 -56.89
N ASN A 239 -92.53 -33.48 -57.26
CA ASN A 239 -92.78 -34.48 -58.31
C ASN A 239 -92.23 -34.00 -59.67
N LEU A 240 -91.11 -34.59 -60.10
CA LEU A 240 -90.53 -34.42 -61.45
C LEU A 240 -91.41 -34.91 -62.61
N HIS A 241 -92.58 -35.50 -62.31
CA HIS A 241 -93.45 -36.14 -63.29
C HIS A 241 -94.16 -35.14 -64.21
N ASP A 242 -94.64 -34.00 -63.66
CA ASP A 242 -95.38 -32.99 -64.41
C ASP A 242 -94.50 -32.29 -65.47
N LEU A 243 -93.20 -32.13 -65.17
CA LEU A 243 -92.22 -31.58 -66.12
C LEU A 243 -91.99 -32.49 -67.34
N ALA A 244 -92.14 -33.81 -67.17
CA ALA A 244 -91.92 -34.77 -68.24
C ALA A 244 -93.05 -34.74 -69.28
N VAL A 245 -94.29 -34.47 -68.86
CA VAL A 245 -95.45 -34.32 -69.75
C VAL A 245 -95.29 -33.06 -70.62
N LEU A 246 -95.01 -31.92 -69.97
CA LEU A 246 -94.82 -30.63 -70.65
C LEU A 246 -93.63 -30.61 -71.63
N SER A 247 -92.61 -31.44 -71.38
CA SER A 247 -91.41 -31.52 -72.24
C SER A 247 -91.73 -31.93 -73.68
N SER A 248 -92.69 -32.84 -73.89
CA SER A 248 -93.02 -33.33 -75.24
C SER A 248 -93.73 -32.26 -76.08
N ASP A 249 -94.69 -31.55 -75.46
CA ASP A 249 -95.51 -30.58 -76.18
C ASP A 249 -94.76 -29.28 -76.46
N ILE A 250 -93.92 -28.81 -75.51
CA ILE A 250 -93.06 -27.65 -75.74
C ILE A 250 -92.03 -27.91 -76.85
N HIS A 251 -91.49 -29.13 -76.97
CA HIS A 251 -90.60 -29.49 -78.07
C HIS A 251 -91.30 -29.41 -79.45
N LYS A 252 -92.53 -29.93 -79.56
CA LYS A 252 -93.34 -29.82 -80.79
C LYS A 252 -93.61 -28.36 -81.17
N ILE A 253 -93.98 -27.53 -80.20
CA ILE A 253 -94.23 -26.09 -80.44
C ILE A 253 -92.93 -25.40 -80.89
N SER A 254 -91.79 -25.71 -80.28
CA SER A 254 -90.49 -25.14 -80.67
C SER A 254 -90.17 -25.45 -82.14
N ARG A 255 -90.40 -26.69 -82.59
CA ARG A 255 -90.19 -27.07 -83.99
C ARG A 255 -91.13 -26.33 -84.96
N GLN A 256 -92.42 -26.22 -84.62
CA GLN A 256 -93.39 -25.46 -85.43
C GLN A 256 -93.06 -23.96 -85.53
N VAL A 257 -92.56 -23.36 -84.46
CA VAL A 257 -92.08 -21.97 -84.45
C VAL A 257 -90.85 -21.81 -85.33
N HIS A 258 -89.87 -22.71 -85.24
CA HIS A 258 -88.69 -22.72 -86.13
C HIS A 258 -89.07 -22.81 -87.61
N HIS A 259 -90.02 -23.69 -87.92
CA HIS A 259 -90.55 -23.89 -89.26
C HIS A 259 -91.20 -22.61 -89.82
N LEU A 260 -92.09 -21.99 -89.03
CA LEU A 260 -92.75 -20.72 -89.38
C LEU A 260 -91.73 -19.58 -89.58
N LEU A 261 -90.73 -19.46 -88.71
CA LEU A 261 -89.64 -18.50 -88.85
C LEU A 261 -88.85 -18.72 -90.16
N THR A 262 -88.62 -19.97 -90.53
CA THR A 262 -87.92 -20.31 -91.77
C THR A 262 -88.74 -19.87 -92.98
N ILE A 263 -90.03 -20.21 -93.05
CA ILE A 263 -90.94 -19.74 -94.11
C ILE A 263 -90.94 -18.20 -94.21
N LEU A 264 -91.09 -17.50 -93.10
CA LEU A 264 -91.09 -16.04 -93.05
C LEU A 264 -89.75 -15.42 -93.51
N LYS A 265 -88.61 -16.06 -93.23
CA LYS A 265 -87.30 -15.63 -93.73
C LYS A 265 -87.16 -15.83 -95.24
N TYR A 266 -87.68 -16.90 -95.80
CA TYR A 266 -87.69 -17.10 -97.27
C TYR A 266 -88.59 -16.07 -97.96
N LEU A 267 -89.77 -15.79 -97.40
CA LEU A 267 -90.68 -14.73 -97.88
C LEU A 267 -90.02 -13.34 -97.84
N LYS A 268 -89.42 -12.95 -96.71
CA LYS A 268 -88.71 -11.66 -96.57
C LYS A 268 -87.53 -11.52 -97.55
N GLN A 269 -86.96 -12.64 -98.02
CA GLN A 269 -85.89 -12.66 -99.02
C GLN A 269 -86.39 -12.70 -100.47
N GLY A 270 -87.70 -12.70 -100.72
CA GLY A 270 -88.28 -12.77 -102.06
C GLY A 270 -87.99 -14.08 -102.79
N LYS A 271 -87.77 -15.18 -102.06
CA LYS A 271 -87.47 -16.51 -102.63
C LYS A 271 -88.73 -17.35 -102.73
N ASP A 272 -88.88 -18.07 -103.83
CA ASP A 272 -89.93 -19.08 -103.98
C ASP A 272 -89.82 -20.16 -102.90
N ILE A 273 -90.94 -20.47 -102.25
CA ILE A 273 -91.03 -21.53 -101.24
C ILE A 273 -91.17 -22.87 -101.95
N SER A 274 -90.21 -23.78 -101.75
CA SER A 274 -90.32 -25.14 -102.28
C SER A 274 -91.39 -25.95 -101.52
N LEU A 275 -92.09 -26.84 -102.22
CA LEU A 275 -93.08 -27.74 -101.59
C LEU A 275 -92.45 -28.62 -100.50
N SER A 276 -91.16 -28.97 -100.63
CA SER A 276 -90.39 -29.67 -99.60
C SER A 276 -90.22 -28.89 -98.30
N LEU A 277 -90.07 -27.55 -98.39
CA LEU A 277 -90.01 -26.67 -97.22
C LEU A 277 -91.39 -26.48 -96.58
N LEU A 278 -92.48 -26.68 -97.33
CA LEU A 278 -93.87 -26.52 -96.87
C LEU A 278 -94.46 -27.78 -96.23
N LEU A 279 -93.96 -28.97 -96.59
CA LEU A 279 -94.48 -30.26 -96.11
C LEU A 279 -93.69 -30.86 -94.92
N GLU A 280 -92.68 -30.14 -94.42
CA GLU A 280 -91.85 -30.49 -93.25
C GLU A 280 -91.49 -31.99 -93.11
N ILE A 281 -91.02 -32.59 -94.21
CA ILE A 281 -90.65 -34.01 -94.26
C ILE A 281 -89.29 -34.21 -93.56
N ASP A 282 -89.31 -34.23 -92.22
CA ASP A 282 -88.14 -34.57 -91.41
C ASP A 282 -88.54 -35.36 -90.15
N GLU A 283 -87.68 -36.29 -89.74
CA GLU A 283 -88.09 -37.48 -88.98
C GLU A 283 -88.61 -37.23 -87.53
N ASN A 284 -89.36 -38.21 -87.03
CA ASN A 284 -89.84 -38.28 -85.64
C ASN A 284 -88.67 -38.55 -84.66
N ARG A 285 -87.98 -37.50 -84.21
CA ARG A 285 -87.07 -37.61 -83.05
C ARG A 285 -87.85 -37.55 -81.73
N ILE A 286 -87.70 -38.59 -80.91
CA ILE A 286 -88.25 -38.65 -79.55
C ILE A 286 -87.24 -38.01 -78.59
N THR A 287 -87.64 -36.95 -77.88
CA THR A 287 -86.79 -36.18 -76.97
C THR A 287 -87.46 -36.01 -75.60
N ASN A 288 -87.22 -36.95 -74.69
CA ASN A 288 -87.75 -36.91 -73.31
C ASN A 288 -86.63 -36.58 -72.31
N SER A 289 -86.34 -35.29 -72.11
CA SER A 289 -85.39 -34.83 -71.08
C SER A 289 -85.71 -33.42 -70.61
N SER A 290 -85.81 -33.22 -69.29
CA SER A 290 -86.03 -31.91 -68.67
C SER A 290 -84.91 -30.89 -68.96
N ARG A 291 -83.72 -31.35 -69.37
CA ARG A 291 -82.62 -30.48 -69.81
C ARG A 291 -82.83 -29.97 -71.24
N GLN A 292 -83.53 -30.74 -72.08
CA GLN A 292 -83.95 -30.34 -73.43
C GLN A 292 -85.04 -29.25 -73.34
N LEU A 293 -86.01 -29.42 -72.43
CA LEU A 293 -87.10 -28.47 -72.20
C LEU A 293 -86.59 -27.02 -71.96
N LEU A 294 -85.54 -26.83 -71.16
CA LEU A 294 -84.96 -25.50 -70.93
C LEU A 294 -84.27 -24.92 -72.16
N GLN A 295 -83.73 -25.76 -73.05
CA GLN A 295 -83.16 -25.33 -74.33
C GLN A 295 -84.27 -24.95 -75.31
N ASP A 296 -85.31 -25.80 -75.43
CA ASP A 296 -86.47 -25.57 -76.31
C ASP A 296 -87.21 -24.27 -75.92
N ILE A 297 -87.43 -24.00 -74.62
CA ILE A 297 -88.04 -22.74 -74.15
C ILE A 297 -87.20 -21.52 -74.55
N ASN A 298 -85.87 -21.60 -74.44
CA ASN A 298 -84.99 -20.48 -74.78
C ASN A 298 -84.89 -20.27 -76.30
N GLN A 299 -84.88 -21.36 -77.08
CA GLN A 299 -84.90 -21.32 -78.53
C GLN A 299 -86.22 -20.72 -79.04
N LEU A 300 -87.36 -21.23 -78.56
CA LEU A 300 -88.71 -20.76 -78.87
C LEU A 300 -88.87 -19.25 -78.57
N LYS A 301 -88.35 -18.77 -77.43
CA LYS A 301 -88.33 -17.33 -77.10
C LYS A 301 -87.54 -16.49 -78.11
N LYS A 302 -86.38 -16.98 -78.55
CA LYS A 302 -85.54 -16.30 -79.53
C LYS A 302 -86.25 -16.24 -80.89
N GLU A 303 -86.78 -17.36 -81.34
CA GLU A 303 -87.42 -17.48 -82.65
C GLU A 303 -88.72 -16.69 -82.75
N LEU A 304 -89.55 -16.67 -81.70
CA LEU A 304 -90.75 -15.82 -81.65
C LEU A 304 -90.41 -14.33 -81.69
N ASN A 305 -89.28 -13.89 -81.10
CA ASN A 305 -88.82 -12.51 -81.25
C ASN A 305 -88.39 -12.22 -82.69
N GLU A 306 -87.65 -13.11 -83.36
CA GLU A 306 -87.27 -12.94 -84.77
C GLU A 306 -88.50 -12.96 -85.71
N ILE A 307 -89.52 -13.79 -85.44
CA ILE A 307 -90.80 -13.76 -86.15
C ILE A 307 -91.48 -12.40 -85.96
N LYS A 308 -91.56 -11.92 -84.70
CA LYS A 308 -92.19 -10.64 -84.36
C LYS A 308 -91.52 -9.47 -85.07
N GLU A 309 -90.18 -9.47 -85.15
CA GLU A 309 -89.42 -8.45 -85.90
C GLU A 309 -89.78 -8.50 -87.39
N ILE A 310 -89.74 -9.67 -88.03
CA ILE A 310 -90.10 -9.82 -89.46
C ILE A 310 -91.54 -9.36 -89.75
N VAL A 311 -92.51 -9.74 -88.90
CA VAL A 311 -93.92 -9.34 -89.06
C VAL A 311 -94.10 -7.84 -88.79
N SER A 312 -93.36 -7.27 -87.84
CA SER A 312 -93.37 -5.83 -87.54
C SER A 312 -92.80 -5.01 -88.70
N ASP A 313 -91.70 -5.46 -89.32
CA ASP A 313 -91.12 -4.84 -90.51
C ASP A 313 -92.14 -4.86 -91.67
N TYR A 314 -92.74 -6.03 -91.94
CA TYR A 314 -93.72 -6.18 -93.01
C TYR A 314 -94.98 -5.34 -92.78
N HIS A 315 -95.43 -5.21 -91.52
CA HIS A 315 -96.53 -4.32 -91.16
C HIS A 315 -96.15 -2.85 -91.34
N ALA A 316 -94.94 -2.45 -90.97
CA ALA A 316 -94.44 -1.09 -91.18
C ALA A 316 -94.28 -0.76 -92.67
N GLU A 317 -93.85 -1.70 -93.51
CA GLU A 317 -93.81 -1.57 -94.97
C GLU A 317 -95.22 -1.39 -95.56
N ILE A 318 -96.21 -2.19 -95.14
CA ILE A 318 -97.61 -2.06 -95.61
C ILE A 318 -98.20 -0.71 -95.18
N VAL A 319 -98.03 -0.31 -93.92
CA VAL A 319 -98.57 0.96 -93.40
C VAL A 319 -97.87 2.16 -94.03
N GLY A 320 -96.54 2.13 -94.16
CA GLY A 320 -95.77 3.17 -94.83
C GLY A 320 -96.10 3.29 -96.32
N GLY A 321 -96.24 2.15 -97.01
CA GLY A 321 -96.67 2.08 -98.41
C GLY A 321 -98.06 2.68 -98.62
N ASN A 322 -99.03 2.34 -97.75
CA ASN A 322 -100.38 2.91 -97.81
C ASN A 322 -100.39 4.44 -97.56
N ILE A 323 -99.52 4.96 -96.69
CA ILE A 323 -99.38 6.41 -96.47
C ILE A 323 -98.80 7.09 -97.71
N CYS A 324 -97.80 6.50 -98.36
CA CYS A 324 -97.21 7.03 -99.60
C CYS A 324 -98.12 6.91 -100.84
N ILE A 325 -99.17 6.08 -100.80
CA ILE A 325 -100.17 5.94 -101.89
C ILE A 325 -101.40 6.84 -101.64
N SER A 326 -101.56 7.40 -100.43
CA SER A 326 -102.70 8.23 -100.03
C SER A 326 -102.37 9.71 -99.76
N GLN A 327 -101.18 10.15 -100.17
CA GLN A 327 -100.79 11.56 -100.34
C GLN A 327 -100.68 11.91 -101.83
#